data_AF-A0A2D8M3Z4-F1
#
_entry.id   AF-A0A2D8M3Z4-F1
#
_cell.length_a   1.000
_cell.length_b   1.000
_cell.length_c   1.000
_cell.angle_alpha   90.00
_cell.angle_beta   90.00
_cell.angle_gamma   90.00
#
_symmetry.space_group_name_H-M   'P 1'
#
loop_
_entity.id
_entity.type
_entity.pdbx_description
1 polymer ?
#
loop_
_entity_poly.entity_id
_entity_poly.type
_entity_poly.pdbx_seq_one_letter_code
_entity_poly.pdbx_strand_id
1 'polypeptide(L)'
;MGAIFLESYVTMPWHVMIRFGKWDEILAEPMYSDKEVFPATIATQHYARGVAYASKGMVPEAEAEQALFYEALENPALAGRVLHNNLMYQDPSEGPCILLVNAAVLDGEIEYRRQYLAKENGDSYDFTEAFDHIRRGVDLSLNLAYNEPWGQMQPVRHILGALLFEQGEYEEAESVYREDIKLWKDNMWGLLGLKMCLEARGDAPDELAKVSALFNERSSRADVVPSVTCFCAQTKDEPSCCD
;
A
#
# COMPACT_ATOMS: atom_id res chain seq x y z
N MET A 1 26.74 17.14 -9.74
CA MET A 1 25.32 16.86 -10.06
C MET A 1 25.24 15.36 -10.31
N GLY A 2 25.09 14.59 -9.22
CA GLY A 2 24.98 13.14 -9.29
C GLY A 2 23.69 12.74 -10.02
N ALA A 3 23.52 11.45 -10.31
CA ALA A 3 22.34 10.95 -10.99
C ALA A 3 21.10 10.97 -10.07
N ILE A 4 20.53 12.16 -9.89
CA ILE A 4 19.35 12.51 -9.08
C ILE A 4 18.13 11.63 -9.41
N PHE A 5 18.09 11.03 -10.61
CA PHE A 5 17.06 10.11 -11.07
C PHE A 5 17.37 8.63 -10.81
N LEU A 6 18.63 8.23 -10.62
CA LEU A 6 19.01 6.82 -10.43
C LEU A 6 18.67 6.33 -9.02
N GLU A 7 18.79 7.21 -8.03
CA GLU A 7 18.50 6.86 -6.63
C GLU A 7 17.07 6.33 -6.46
N SER A 8 16.09 6.94 -7.13
CA SER A 8 14.69 6.54 -7.02
C SER A 8 14.40 5.12 -7.49
N TYR A 9 15.29 4.48 -8.26
CA TYR A 9 15.17 3.06 -8.60
C TYR A 9 15.72 2.15 -7.50
N VAL A 10 16.60 2.65 -6.63
CA VAL A 10 17.11 1.93 -5.46
C VAL A 10 15.96 1.62 -4.50
N THR A 11 14.88 2.41 -4.49
CA THR A 11 13.71 2.21 -3.63
C THR A 11 12.84 1.00 -4.01
N MET A 12 12.96 0.50 -5.24
CA MET A 12 12.04 -0.48 -5.82
C MET A 12 11.95 -1.80 -5.04
N PRO A 13 13.05 -2.38 -4.50
CA PRO A 13 12.97 -3.61 -3.72
C PRO A 13 11.99 -3.52 -2.55
N TRP A 14 11.93 -2.39 -1.82
CA TRP A 14 10.98 -2.24 -0.70
C TRP A 14 9.53 -2.22 -1.17
N HIS A 15 9.22 -1.55 -2.27
CA HIS A 15 7.88 -1.59 -2.85
C HIS A 15 7.48 -3.00 -3.29
N VAL A 16 8.41 -3.78 -3.86
CA VAL A 16 8.18 -5.19 -4.20
C VAL A 16 7.93 -6.02 -2.93
N MET A 17 8.76 -5.86 -1.89
CA MET A 17 8.59 -6.59 -0.65
C MET A 17 7.26 -6.28 0.03
N ILE A 18 6.84 -5.01 0.05
CA ILE A 18 5.52 -4.60 0.56
C ILE A 18 4.41 -5.28 -0.23
N ARG A 19 4.51 -5.27 -1.58
CA ARG A 19 3.50 -5.84 -2.45
C ARG A 19 3.24 -7.32 -2.18
N PHE A 20 4.25 -8.06 -1.73
CA PHE A 20 4.19 -9.49 -1.45
C PHE A 20 4.20 -9.83 0.04
N GLY A 21 4.00 -8.85 0.93
CA GLY A 21 3.89 -9.10 2.37
C GLY A 21 5.18 -9.63 3.01
N LYS A 22 6.34 -9.30 2.45
CA LYS A 22 7.66 -9.78 2.91
C LYS A 22 8.16 -8.97 4.10
N TRP A 23 7.36 -8.93 5.17
CA TRP A 23 7.59 -8.06 6.33
C TRP A 23 8.91 -8.33 7.02
N ASP A 24 9.27 -9.60 7.23
CA ASP A 24 10.53 -9.96 7.87
C ASP A 24 11.74 -9.64 7.00
N GLU A 25 11.62 -9.75 5.67
CA GLU A 25 12.69 -9.35 4.74
C GLU A 25 12.93 -7.84 4.83
N ILE A 26 11.87 -7.02 4.82
CA ILE A 26 11.97 -5.56 4.97
C ILE A 26 12.71 -5.18 6.27
N LEU A 27 12.38 -5.85 7.37
CA LEU A 27 12.98 -5.54 8.67
C LEU A 27 14.43 -6.02 8.79
N ALA A 28 14.83 -7.04 8.01
CA ALA A 28 16.18 -7.57 7.96
C ALA A 28 17.10 -6.83 6.98
N GLU A 29 16.55 -6.10 6.00
CA GLU A 29 17.34 -5.34 5.03
C GLU A 29 18.18 -4.24 5.72
N PRO A 30 19.47 -4.09 5.36
CA PRO A 30 20.30 -3.03 5.90
C PRO A 30 19.83 -1.65 5.46
N MET A 31 19.92 -0.70 6.38
CA MET A 31 19.64 0.69 6.10
C MET A 31 20.80 1.39 5.40
N TYR A 32 20.46 2.25 4.43
CA TYR A 32 21.41 3.21 3.88
C TYR A 32 21.67 4.31 4.91
N SER A 33 22.92 4.78 4.98
CA SER A 33 23.34 5.76 5.99
C SER A 33 23.75 7.12 5.42
N ASP A 34 24.08 7.20 4.13
CA ASP A 34 24.48 8.45 3.48
C ASP A 34 23.24 9.24 3.05
N LYS A 35 22.81 10.15 3.94
CA LYS A 35 21.63 11.00 3.77
C LYS A 35 21.74 11.98 2.58
N GLU A 36 22.94 12.27 2.08
CA GLU A 36 23.12 13.16 0.92
C GLU A 36 23.01 12.40 -0.40
N VAL A 37 23.47 11.14 -0.41
CA VAL A 37 23.42 10.28 -1.60
C VAL A 37 22.07 9.58 -1.74
N PHE A 38 21.49 9.13 -0.63
CA PHE A 38 20.30 8.27 -0.57
C PHE A 38 19.10 8.86 0.21
N PRO A 39 18.79 10.17 0.11
CA PRO A 39 17.72 10.79 0.90
C PRO A 39 16.33 10.16 0.66
N ALA A 40 15.95 9.92 -0.60
CA ALA A 40 14.66 9.34 -0.95
C ALA A 40 14.61 7.84 -0.63
N THR A 41 15.74 7.15 -0.77
CA THR A 41 15.87 5.74 -0.37
C THR A 41 15.65 5.58 1.13
N ILE A 42 16.31 6.38 1.96
CA ILE A 42 16.17 6.32 3.42
C ILE A 42 14.72 6.63 3.84
N ALA A 43 14.07 7.63 3.25
CA ALA A 43 12.66 7.88 3.49
C ALA A 43 11.80 6.65 3.12
N THR A 44 12.00 6.04 1.95
CA THR A 44 11.27 4.82 1.57
C THR A 44 11.56 3.64 2.50
N GLN A 45 12.79 3.51 3.04
CA GLN A 45 13.12 2.46 4.02
C GLN A 45 12.31 2.61 5.30
N HIS A 46 12.21 3.81 5.87
CA HIS A 46 11.37 4.08 7.04
C HIS A 46 9.89 3.82 6.76
N TYR A 47 9.39 4.26 5.59
CA TYR A 47 8.03 3.94 5.14
C TYR A 47 7.77 2.43 5.12
N ALA A 48 8.65 1.66 4.47
CA ALA A 48 8.48 0.22 4.33
C ALA A 48 8.53 -0.51 5.67
N ARG A 49 9.46 -0.12 6.55
CA ARG A 49 9.60 -0.68 7.90
C ARG A 49 8.38 -0.34 8.76
N GLY A 50 7.87 0.88 8.67
CA GLY A 50 6.64 1.29 9.37
C GLY A 50 5.41 0.48 8.94
N VAL A 51 5.21 0.29 7.63
CA VAL A 51 4.15 -0.59 7.09
C VAL A 51 4.35 -2.04 7.55
N ALA A 52 5.59 -2.55 7.56
CA ALA A 52 5.88 -3.90 8.01
C ALA A 52 5.58 -4.09 9.50
N TYR A 53 5.99 -3.16 10.38
CA TYR A 53 5.66 -3.20 11.79
C TYR A 53 4.15 -3.10 12.04
N ALA A 54 3.45 -2.20 11.34
CA ALA A 54 1.99 -2.09 11.41
C ALA A 54 1.30 -3.39 10.95
N SER A 55 1.76 -4.03 9.88
CA SER A 55 1.20 -5.30 9.40
C SER A 55 1.40 -6.44 10.41
N LYS A 56 2.48 -6.38 11.20
CA LYS A 56 2.78 -7.34 12.28
C LYS A 56 2.13 -7.01 13.62
N GLY A 57 1.32 -5.95 13.71
CA GLY A 57 0.69 -5.52 14.98
C GLY A 57 1.62 -4.77 15.96
N MET A 58 2.84 -4.43 15.51
CA MET A 58 3.85 -3.75 16.31
C MET A 58 3.70 -2.22 16.17
N VAL A 59 2.58 -1.69 16.67
CA VAL A 59 2.21 -0.27 16.47
C VAL A 59 3.26 0.70 17.04
N PRO A 60 3.82 0.53 18.24
CA PRO A 60 4.84 1.45 18.77
C PRO A 60 6.09 1.53 17.89
N GLU A 61 6.54 0.40 17.34
CA GLU A 61 7.67 0.34 16.41
C GLU A 61 7.33 0.99 15.07
N ALA A 62 6.09 0.83 14.59
CA ALA A 62 5.61 1.48 13.38
C ALA A 62 5.58 3.01 13.54
N GLU A 63 5.11 3.52 14.68
CA GLU A 63 5.12 4.95 15.03
C GLU A 63 6.54 5.51 15.12
N ALA A 64 7.49 4.73 15.63
CA ALA A 64 8.90 5.13 15.66
C ALA A 64 9.47 5.29 14.24
N GLU A 65 9.18 4.35 13.33
CA GLU A 65 9.56 4.47 11.91
C GLU A 65 8.80 5.61 11.20
N GLN A 66 7.56 5.89 11.58
CA GLN A 66 6.79 7.03 11.06
C GLN A 66 7.45 8.37 11.43
N ALA A 67 7.88 8.53 12.68
CA ALA A 67 8.60 9.73 13.09
C ALA A 67 9.91 9.92 12.28
N LEU A 68 10.67 8.84 12.08
CA LEU A 68 11.89 8.86 11.28
C LEU A 68 11.63 9.09 9.78
N PHE A 69 10.52 8.59 9.26
CA PHE A 69 10.05 8.88 7.91
C PHE A 69 9.83 10.38 7.73
N TYR A 70 9.09 11.02 8.63
CA TYR A 70 8.84 12.46 8.58
C TYR A 70 10.12 13.29 8.78
N GLU A 71 11.03 12.88 9.67
CA GLU A 71 12.37 13.50 9.78
C GLU A 71 13.14 13.41 8.44
N ALA A 72 13.09 12.26 7.76
CA ALA A 72 13.77 12.08 6.48
C ALA A 72 13.21 12.99 5.37
N LEU A 73 11.93 13.38 5.44
CA LEU A 73 11.32 14.33 4.49
C LEU A 73 11.86 15.76 4.65
N GLU A 74 12.46 16.11 5.78
CA GLU A 74 13.08 17.42 6.00
C GLU A 74 14.45 17.55 5.32
N ASN A 75 14.98 16.47 4.75
CA ASN A 75 16.31 16.46 4.16
C ASN A 75 16.37 17.28 2.85
N PRO A 76 17.20 18.34 2.77
CA PRO A 76 17.30 19.18 1.57
C PRO A 76 17.85 18.45 0.35
N ALA A 77 18.56 17.33 0.52
CA ALA A 77 19.06 16.52 -0.60
C ALA A 77 17.94 15.81 -1.40
N LEU A 78 16.69 15.81 -0.88
CA LEU A 78 15.49 15.39 -1.63
C LEU A 78 15.15 16.34 -2.78
N ALA A 79 15.61 17.59 -2.73
CA ALA A 79 15.26 18.59 -3.73
C ALA A 79 15.63 18.13 -5.14
N GLY A 80 14.63 18.07 -6.02
CA GLY A 80 14.78 17.68 -7.42
C GLY A 80 14.92 16.18 -7.68
N ARG A 81 14.88 15.30 -6.65
CA ARG A 81 14.87 13.85 -6.83
C ARG A 81 13.60 13.44 -7.56
N VAL A 82 13.74 12.60 -8.58
CA VAL A 82 12.61 12.20 -9.46
C VAL A 82 12.58 10.71 -9.70
N LEU A 83 11.38 10.15 -9.80
CA LEU A 83 11.09 8.85 -10.39
C LEU A 83 10.31 9.08 -11.69
N HIS A 84 11.02 8.97 -12.81
CA HIS A 84 10.53 9.39 -14.13
C HIS A 84 10.02 10.85 -14.09
N ASN A 85 8.73 11.11 -14.31
CA ASN A 85 8.13 12.44 -14.31
C ASN A 85 7.60 12.88 -12.94
N ASN A 86 7.67 12.03 -11.91
CA ASN A 86 7.20 12.38 -10.57
C ASN A 86 8.37 12.79 -9.68
N LEU A 87 8.18 13.84 -8.89
CA LEU A 87 9.11 14.17 -7.81
C LEU A 87 9.01 13.12 -6.71
N MET A 88 10.15 12.80 -6.09
CA MET A 88 10.15 11.98 -4.88
C MET A 88 9.51 12.76 -3.74
N TYR A 89 9.90 14.04 -3.57
CA TYR A 89 9.33 14.93 -2.57
C TYR A 89 9.14 16.35 -3.10
N GLN A 90 8.08 17.00 -2.63
CA GLN A 90 7.80 18.44 -2.76
C GLN A 90 6.86 18.86 -1.63
N ASP A 91 6.66 20.16 -1.43
CA ASP A 91 5.74 20.65 -0.41
C ASP A 91 4.30 20.20 -0.73
N PRO A 92 3.52 19.71 0.26
CA PRO A 92 2.14 19.27 0.03
C PRO A 92 1.22 20.31 -0.62
N SER A 93 1.51 21.61 -0.44
CA SER A 93 0.75 22.71 -1.06
C SER A 93 1.05 22.89 -2.55
N GLU A 94 2.14 22.33 -3.06
CA GLU A 94 2.55 22.40 -4.47
C GLU A 94 1.97 21.27 -5.31
N GLY A 95 1.47 20.20 -4.68
CA GLY A 95 0.78 19.08 -5.34
C GLY A 95 1.26 17.70 -4.87
N PRO A 96 0.88 16.62 -5.58
CA PRO A 96 1.23 15.26 -5.19
C PRO A 96 2.66 14.87 -5.59
N CYS A 97 3.28 13.98 -4.80
CA CYS A 97 4.56 13.35 -5.11
C CYS A 97 4.63 11.95 -4.48
N ILE A 98 5.66 11.16 -4.84
CA ILE A 98 5.75 9.75 -4.43
C ILE A 98 5.75 9.61 -2.89
N LEU A 99 6.58 10.38 -2.18
CA LEU A 99 6.67 10.28 -0.73
C LEU A 99 5.44 10.81 0.00
N LEU A 100 4.63 11.68 -0.61
CA LEU A 100 3.33 12.08 -0.02
C LEU A 100 2.28 10.97 -0.12
N VAL A 101 2.32 10.15 -1.18
CA VAL A 101 1.52 8.92 -1.25
C VAL A 101 1.95 7.96 -0.15
N ASN A 102 3.26 7.76 0.02
CA ASN A 102 3.81 6.89 1.07
C ASN A 102 3.43 7.39 2.48
N ALA A 103 3.46 8.70 2.72
CA ALA A 103 3.03 9.31 3.99
C ALA A 103 1.57 8.97 4.32
N ALA A 104 0.66 9.20 3.37
CA ALA A 104 -0.75 8.93 3.56
C ALA A 104 -1.05 7.44 3.77
N VAL A 105 -0.33 6.55 3.06
CA VAL A 105 -0.43 5.10 3.29
C VAL A 105 0.11 4.72 4.67
N LEU A 106 1.27 5.25 5.08
CA LEU A 106 1.88 4.95 6.37
C LEU A 106 0.98 5.35 7.54
N ASP A 107 0.46 6.57 7.51
CA ASP A 107 -0.46 7.08 8.53
C ASP A 107 -1.70 6.19 8.63
N GLY A 108 -2.29 5.86 7.48
CA GLY A 108 -3.50 5.05 7.42
C GLY A 108 -3.28 3.61 7.88
N GLU A 109 -2.17 2.97 7.52
CA GLU A 109 -1.83 1.60 7.94
C GLU A 109 -1.58 1.49 9.45
N ILE A 110 -0.88 2.49 10.02
CA ILE A 110 -0.62 2.56 11.47
C ILE A 110 -1.92 2.78 12.23
N GLU A 111 -2.72 3.77 11.81
CA GLU A 111 -4.01 4.05 12.45
C GLU A 111 -4.95 2.85 12.31
N TYR A 112 -5.01 2.24 11.13
CA TYR A 112 -5.81 1.04 10.91
C TYR A 112 -5.43 -0.07 11.89
N ARG A 113 -4.13 -0.36 12.04
CA ARG A 113 -3.69 -1.42 12.95
C ARG A 113 -3.99 -1.09 14.40
N ARG A 114 -3.84 0.17 14.82
CA ARG A 114 -4.20 0.63 16.17
C ARG A 114 -5.67 0.32 16.47
N GLN A 115 -6.56 0.67 15.54
CA GLN A 115 -8.00 0.45 15.69
C GLN A 115 -8.38 -1.02 15.58
N TYR A 116 -7.69 -1.78 14.74
CA TYR A 116 -7.83 -3.23 14.65
C TYR A 116 -7.54 -3.90 16.00
N LEU A 117 -6.40 -3.58 16.62
CA LEU A 117 -6.03 -4.14 17.92
C LEU A 117 -6.99 -3.70 19.04
N ALA A 118 -7.45 -2.44 19.03
CA ALA A 118 -8.47 -1.97 19.96
C ALA A 118 -9.76 -2.79 19.83
N LYS A 119 -10.22 -3.03 18.59
CA LYS A 119 -11.38 -3.88 18.30
C LYS A 119 -11.20 -5.31 18.79
N GLU A 120 -10.03 -5.92 18.56
CA GLU A 120 -9.74 -7.28 19.04
C GLU A 120 -9.72 -7.39 20.55
N ASN A 121 -9.20 -6.36 21.24
CA ASN A 121 -9.17 -6.30 22.69
C ASN A 121 -10.53 -5.97 23.32
N GLY A 122 -11.55 -5.65 22.50
CA GLY A 122 -12.88 -5.24 22.98
C GLY A 122 -12.94 -3.80 23.48
N ASP A 123 -11.94 -2.99 23.16
CA ASP A 123 -11.90 -1.56 23.44
C ASP A 123 -12.75 -0.77 22.42
N SER A 124 -12.98 0.52 22.70
CA SER A 124 -13.62 1.42 21.73
C SER A 124 -12.69 1.61 20.52
N TYR A 125 -13.24 1.46 19.32
CA TYR A 125 -12.50 1.60 18.06
C TYR A 125 -13.27 2.46 17.04
N ASP A 126 -12.55 3.13 16.16
CA ASP A 126 -13.08 3.91 15.03
C ASP A 126 -12.08 3.93 13.87
N PHE A 127 -12.42 3.29 12.74
CA PHE A 127 -11.56 3.23 11.56
C PHE A 127 -11.65 4.46 10.64
N THR A 128 -12.46 5.47 11.00
CA THR A 128 -12.72 6.64 10.13
C THR A 128 -11.43 7.35 9.73
N GLU A 129 -10.57 7.67 10.71
CA GLU A 129 -9.30 8.36 10.45
C GLU A 129 -8.36 7.52 9.56
N ALA A 130 -8.24 6.21 9.84
CA ALA A 130 -7.46 5.29 9.02
C ALA A 130 -7.90 5.32 7.55
N PHE A 131 -9.20 5.19 7.29
CA PHE A 131 -9.73 5.19 5.93
C PHE A 131 -9.61 6.55 5.26
N ASP A 132 -9.72 7.65 5.99
CA ASP A 132 -9.51 8.99 5.44
C ASP A 132 -8.06 9.20 4.96
N HIS A 133 -7.08 8.71 5.72
CA HIS A 133 -5.67 8.70 5.29
C HIS A 133 -5.47 7.85 4.02
N ILE A 134 -6.01 6.63 3.97
CA ILE A 134 -5.86 5.77 2.79
C ILE A 134 -6.59 6.35 1.56
N ARG A 135 -7.79 6.94 1.73
CA ARG A 135 -8.52 7.64 0.65
C ARG A 135 -7.74 8.85 0.15
N ARG A 136 -7.10 9.61 1.04
CA ARG A 136 -6.16 10.68 0.64
C ARG A 136 -4.99 10.10 -0.16
N GLY A 137 -4.44 8.95 0.24
CA GLY A 137 -3.42 8.23 -0.53
C GLY A 137 -3.89 7.84 -1.93
N VAL A 138 -5.15 7.41 -2.09
CA VAL A 138 -5.76 7.16 -3.41
C VAL A 138 -5.81 8.45 -4.25
N ASP A 139 -6.29 9.55 -3.69
CA ASP A 139 -6.38 10.84 -4.40
C ASP A 139 -4.99 11.33 -4.84
N LEU A 140 -4.02 11.36 -3.92
CA LEU A 140 -2.63 11.73 -4.23
C LEU A 140 -2.06 10.83 -5.33
N SER A 141 -2.27 9.51 -5.23
CA SER A 141 -1.77 8.56 -6.19
C SER A 141 -2.39 8.75 -7.58
N LEU A 142 -3.67 9.11 -7.69
CA LEU A 142 -4.34 9.30 -8.98
C LEU A 142 -3.95 10.62 -9.66
N ASN A 143 -3.52 11.60 -8.87
CA ASN A 143 -3.12 12.92 -9.36
C ASN A 143 -1.59 13.06 -9.58
N LEU A 144 -0.81 12.00 -9.37
CA LEU A 144 0.59 11.95 -9.78
C LEU A 144 0.76 12.23 -11.29
N ALA A 145 1.91 12.78 -11.67
CA ALA A 145 2.25 12.97 -13.08
C ALA A 145 2.25 11.62 -13.81
N TYR A 146 1.77 11.62 -15.06
CA TYR A 146 1.72 10.41 -15.87
C TYR A 146 3.11 9.79 -16.08
N ASN A 147 3.25 8.49 -15.86
CA ASN A 147 4.50 7.73 -15.99
C ASN A 147 4.27 6.34 -16.60
N GLU A 148 5.22 5.85 -17.42
CA GLU A 148 5.30 4.46 -17.86
C GLU A 148 6.70 3.88 -17.59
N PRO A 149 6.84 2.89 -16.68
CA PRO A 149 5.80 2.31 -15.82
C PRO A 149 5.28 3.30 -14.76
N TRP A 150 4.08 3.05 -14.24
CA TRP A 150 3.48 3.91 -13.21
C TRP A 150 4.42 4.03 -11.99
N GLY A 151 4.58 5.25 -11.47
CA GLY A 151 5.57 5.54 -10.42
C GLY A 151 5.27 4.85 -9.09
N GLN A 152 3.99 4.59 -8.80
CA GLN A 152 3.56 3.86 -7.60
C GLN A 152 3.28 2.40 -7.94
N MET A 153 4.13 1.48 -7.48
CA MET A 153 4.07 0.07 -7.90
C MET A 153 2.79 -0.65 -7.47
N GLN A 154 2.31 -0.39 -6.24
CA GLN A 154 1.06 -0.94 -5.73
C GLN A 154 -0.02 0.15 -5.79
N PRO A 155 -1.10 -0.04 -6.57
CA PRO A 155 -2.26 0.84 -6.51
C PRO A 155 -2.79 0.96 -5.08
N VAL A 156 -2.90 2.18 -4.57
CA VAL A 156 -3.41 2.44 -3.20
C VAL A 156 -4.86 1.95 -3.05
N ARG A 157 -5.62 1.90 -4.15
CA ARG A 157 -6.95 1.27 -4.19
C ARG A 157 -6.95 -0.19 -3.76
N HIS A 158 -5.89 -0.94 -4.02
CA HIS A 158 -5.79 -2.31 -3.53
C HIS A 158 -5.62 -2.37 -2.01
N ILE A 159 -4.92 -1.40 -1.41
CA ILE A 159 -4.80 -1.28 0.04
C ILE A 159 -6.17 -0.94 0.63
N LEU A 160 -6.80 0.13 0.14
CA LEU A 160 -8.12 0.57 0.59
C LEU A 160 -9.16 -0.56 0.50
N GLY A 161 -9.27 -1.19 -0.67
CA GLY A 161 -10.23 -2.25 -0.90
C GLY A 161 -9.99 -3.48 -0.01
N ALA A 162 -8.73 -3.82 0.30
CA ALA A 162 -8.41 -4.96 1.16
C ALA A 162 -8.84 -4.69 2.61
N LEU A 163 -8.49 -3.51 3.14
CA LEU A 163 -8.77 -3.12 4.52
C LEU A 163 -10.26 -2.88 4.76
N LEU A 164 -10.99 -2.33 3.78
CA LEU A 164 -12.45 -2.23 3.80
C LEU A 164 -13.09 -3.62 3.82
N PHE A 165 -12.64 -4.52 2.94
CA PHE A 165 -13.15 -5.90 2.88
C PHE A 165 -12.92 -6.64 4.20
N GLU A 166 -11.75 -6.49 4.82
CA GLU A 166 -11.44 -7.09 6.13
C GLU A 166 -12.40 -6.64 7.24
N GLN A 167 -12.85 -5.39 7.20
CA GLN A 167 -13.82 -4.87 8.17
C GLN A 167 -15.28 -5.17 7.82
N GLY A 168 -15.55 -5.80 6.67
CA GLY A 168 -16.90 -6.14 6.22
C GLY A 168 -17.60 -5.01 5.46
N GLU A 169 -16.89 -3.95 5.09
CA GLU A 169 -17.40 -2.82 4.30
C GLU A 169 -17.42 -3.19 2.80
N TYR A 170 -18.17 -4.25 2.47
CA TYR A 170 -18.13 -4.89 1.15
C TYR A 170 -18.63 -3.99 0.03
N GLU A 171 -19.64 -3.16 0.28
CA GLU A 171 -20.19 -2.24 -0.72
C GLU A 171 -19.17 -1.18 -1.15
N GLU A 172 -18.44 -0.59 -0.19
CA GLU A 172 -17.39 0.39 -0.52
C GLU A 172 -16.20 -0.32 -1.18
N ALA A 173 -15.76 -1.47 -0.64
CA ALA A 173 -14.68 -2.26 -1.23
C ALA A 173 -14.97 -2.61 -2.70
N GLU A 174 -16.18 -3.07 -3.00
CA GLU A 174 -16.63 -3.38 -4.37
C GLU A 174 -16.52 -2.15 -5.27
N SER A 175 -16.99 -0.98 -4.81
CA SER A 175 -16.88 0.28 -5.55
C SER A 175 -15.43 0.62 -5.87
N VAL A 176 -14.52 0.48 -4.90
CA VAL A 176 -13.08 0.73 -5.07
C VAL A 176 -12.49 -0.18 -6.17
N TYR A 177 -12.78 -1.48 -6.14
CA TYR A 177 -12.28 -2.40 -7.17
C TYR A 177 -12.88 -2.17 -8.54
N ARG A 178 -14.16 -1.81 -8.62
CA ARG A 178 -14.81 -1.43 -9.89
C ARG A 178 -14.16 -0.19 -10.49
N GLU A 179 -13.81 0.81 -9.70
CA GLU A 179 -13.06 1.98 -10.17
C GLU A 179 -11.62 1.63 -10.55
N ASP A 180 -10.97 0.69 -9.86
CA ASP A 180 -9.63 0.22 -10.21
C ASP A 180 -9.60 -0.43 -11.59
N ILE A 181 -10.46 -1.42 -11.85
CA ILE A 181 -10.48 -2.15 -13.12
C ILE A 181 -10.97 -1.30 -14.31
N LYS A 182 -11.65 -0.17 -14.07
CA LYS A 182 -11.96 0.81 -15.12
C LYS A 182 -10.70 1.49 -15.63
N LEU A 183 -9.76 1.81 -14.72
CA LEU A 183 -8.50 2.45 -15.05
C LEU A 183 -7.48 1.41 -15.56
N TRP A 184 -7.29 0.33 -14.80
CA TRP A 184 -6.36 -0.76 -15.09
C TRP A 184 -7.12 -2.00 -15.54
N LYS A 185 -7.60 -1.97 -16.80
CA LYS A 185 -8.41 -3.05 -17.37
C LYS A 185 -7.71 -4.40 -17.22
N ASP A 186 -8.48 -5.38 -16.78
CA ASP A 186 -8.05 -6.76 -16.60
C ASP A 186 -6.87 -6.97 -15.64
N ASN A 187 -6.57 -6.00 -14.77
CA ASN A 187 -5.62 -6.18 -13.68
C ASN A 187 -6.07 -7.31 -12.76
N MET A 188 -5.26 -8.37 -12.64
CA MET A 188 -5.61 -9.57 -11.88
C MET A 188 -5.89 -9.28 -10.40
N TRP A 189 -5.26 -8.27 -9.82
CA TRP A 189 -5.48 -7.92 -8.41
C TRP A 189 -6.80 -7.18 -8.20
N GLY A 190 -7.17 -6.26 -9.09
CA GLY A 190 -8.49 -5.63 -9.08
C GLY A 190 -9.61 -6.65 -9.33
N LEU A 191 -9.38 -7.60 -10.24
CA LEU A 191 -10.31 -8.71 -10.50
C LEU A 191 -10.47 -9.64 -9.28
N LEU A 192 -9.37 -9.94 -8.57
CA LEU A 192 -9.42 -10.69 -7.30
C LEU A 192 -10.28 -9.98 -6.27
N GLY A 193 -10.05 -8.68 -6.06
CA GLY A 193 -10.81 -7.90 -5.09
C GLY A 193 -12.31 -7.84 -5.41
N LEU A 194 -12.67 -7.61 -6.68
CA LEU A 194 -14.06 -7.64 -7.11
C LEU A 194 -14.68 -9.03 -6.94
N LYS A 195 -13.94 -10.09 -7.28
CA LYS A 195 -14.37 -11.47 -7.05
C LYS A 195 -14.69 -11.71 -5.57
N MET A 196 -13.80 -11.33 -4.66
CA MET A 196 -14.00 -11.50 -3.21
C MET A 196 -15.26 -10.77 -2.72
N CYS A 197 -15.50 -9.54 -3.18
CA CYS A 197 -16.70 -8.78 -2.81
C CYS A 197 -18.00 -9.45 -3.30
N LEU A 198 -18.00 -9.94 -4.55
CA LEU A 198 -19.15 -10.66 -5.12
C LEU A 198 -19.41 -11.99 -4.41
N GLU A 199 -18.35 -12.70 -3.99
CA GLU A 199 -18.47 -13.92 -3.17
C GLU A 199 -19.08 -13.62 -1.80
N ALA A 200 -18.64 -12.55 -1.14
CA ALA A 200 -19.16 -12.14 0.17
C ALA A 200 -20.64 -11.73 0.11
N ARG A 201 -21.07 -11.03 -0.95
CA ARG A 201 -22.47 -10.66 -1.16
C ARG A 201 -23.37 -11.85 -1.50
N GLY A 202 -22.89 -12.79 -2.30
CA GLY A 202 -23.61 -14.02 -2.65
C GLY A 202 -24.89 -13.84 -3.47
N ASP A 203 -25.13 -12.65 -4.04
CA ASP A 203 -26.39 -12.28 -4.71
C ASP A 203 -26.26 -12.04 -6.23
N ALA A 204 -25.04 -12.17 -6.79
CA ALA A 204 -24.74 -11.89 -8.20
C ALA A 204 -23.96 -13.04 -8.90
N PRO A 205 -24.52 -14.26 -8.98
CA PRO A 205 -23.80 -15.46 -9.44
C PRO A 205 -23.27 -15.37 -10.88
N ASP A 206 -24.02 -14.75 -11.79
CA ASP A 206 -23.60 -14.60 -13.20
C ASP A 206 -22.42 -13.64 -13.35
N GLU A 207 -22.37 -12.57 -12.57
CA GLU A 207 -21.25 -11.63 -12.57
C GLU A 207 -20.02 -12.27 -11.92
N LEU A 208 -20.22 -12.93 -10.78
CA LEU A 208 -19.17 -13.66 -10.09
C LEU A 208 -18.50 -14.70 -11.01
N ALA A 209 -19.29 -15.46 -11.78
CA ALA A 209 -18.75 -16.43 -12.72
C ALA A 209 -17.88 -15.78 -13.81
N LYS A 210 -18.29 -14.62 -14.33
CA LYS A 210 -17.52 -13.86 -15.34
C LYS A 210 -16.22 -13.29 -14.77
N VAL A 211 -16.29 -12.64 -13.61
CA VAL A 211 -15.12 -12.04 -12.94
C VAL A 211 -14.14 -13.14 -12.53
N SER A 212 -14.63 -14.29 -12.04
CA SER A 212 -13.80 -15.44 -11.71
C SER A 212 -13.09 -16.03 -12.93
N ALA A 213 -13.79 -16.17 -14.06
CA ALA A 213 -13.18 -16.65 -15.30
C ALA A 213 -12.07 -15.70 -15.79
N LEU A 214 -12.32 -14.38 -15.76
CA LEU A 214 -11.32 -13.36 -16.09
C LEU A 214 -10.12 -13.41 -15.13
N PHE A 215 -10.35 -13.50 -13.83
CA PHE A 215 -9.27 -13.62 -12.85
C PHE A 215 -8.40 -14.84 -13.12
N ASN A 216 -9.01 -16.01 -13.36
CA ASN A 216 -8.28 -17.25 -13.65
C ASN A 216 -7.46 -17.15 -14.95
N GLU A 217 -8.02 -16.52 -15.99
CA GLU A 217 -7.32 -16.29 -17.25
C GLU A 217 -6.11 -15.36 -17.06
N ARG A 218 -6.32 -14.22 -16.38
CA ARG A 218 -5.30 -13.18 -16.19
C ARG A 218 -4.22 -13.56 -15.19
N SER A 219 -4.51 -14.44 -14.23
CA SER A 219 -3.54 -14.95 -13.26
C SER A 219 -2.84 -16.24 -13.71
N SER A 220 -3.23 -16.85 -14.84
CA SER A 220 -2.73 -18.16 -15.30
C SER A 220 -1.21 -18.29 -15.48
N ARG A 221 -0.50 -17.18 -15.60
CA ARG A 221 0.97 -17.12 -15.78
C ARG A 221 1.70 -16.49 -14.59
N ALA A 222 1.00 -16.17 -13.50
CA ALA A 222 1.62 -15.59 -12.33
C ALA A 222 2.40 -16.68 -11.58
N ASP A 223 3.65 -16.38 -11.21
CA ASP A 223 4.45 -17.27 -10.35
C ASP A 223 3.81 -17.43 -8.96
N VAL A 224 3.17 -16.36 -8.47
CA VAL A 224 2.39 -16.33 -7.23
C VAL A 224 1.00 -15.80 -7.56
N VAL A 225 -0.01 -16.65 -7.41
CA VAL A 225 -1.41 -16.24 -7.51
C VAL A 225 -1.82 -15.65 -6.16
N PRO A 226 -2.16 -14.35 -6.07
CA PRO A 226 -2.50 -13.73 -4.80
C PRO A 226 -3.84 -14.23 -4.25
N SER A 227 -3.91 -14.38 -2.93
CA SER A 227 -5.14 -14.68 -2.18
C SER A 227 -5.84 -13.43 -1.65
N VAL A 228 -5.09 -12.34 -1.49
CA VAL A 228 -5.57 -11.01 -1.08
C VAL A 228 -5.03 -9.94 -2.00
N THR A 229 -5.69 -8.79 -2.05
CA THR A 229 -5.25 -7.64 -2.86
C THR A 229 -4.18 -6.79 -2.19
N CYS A 230 -4.07 -6.88 -0.86
CA CYS A 230 -3.02 -6.32 -0.03
C CYS A 230 -2.75 -7.26 1.15
N PHE A 231 -1.48 -7.51 1.47
CA PHE A 231 -1.07 -8.36 2.60
C PHE A 231 -1.12 -7.63 3.95
N CYS A 232 -1.42 -6.33 3.96
CA CYS A 232 -1.67 -5.59 5.20
C CYS A 232 -3.00 -5.99 5.85
N ALA A 233 -3.95 -6.47 5.04
CA ALA A 233 -5.18 -7.09 5.52
C ALA A 233 -4.88 -8.51 6.02
N GLN A 234 -5.33 -8.84 7.23
CA GLN A 234 -5.16 -10.17 7.78
C GLN A 234 -6.30 -11.06 7.29
N THR A 235 -5.95 -12.15 6.60
CA THR A 235 -6.92 -13.20 6.29
C THR A 235 -7.20 -14.00 7.56
N LYS A 236 -8.47 -14.15 7.94
CA LYS A 236 -8.90 -15.01 9.05
C LYS A 236 -8.51 -16.49 8.90
N ASP A 237 -8.04 -16.89 7.71
CA ASP A 237 -7.79 -18.29 7.33
C ASP A 237 -6.31 -18.70 7.33
N GLU A 238 -5.37 -17.89 7.83
CA GLU A 238 -4.05 -18.43 8.14
C GLU A 238 -4.13 -19.26 9.43
N PRO A 239 -3.86 -20.58 9.38
CA PRO A 239 -3.72 -21.34 10.60
C PRO A 239 -2.54 -20.73 11.36
N SER A 240 -2.83 -20.19 12.54
CA SER A 240 -1.83 -20.00 13.58
C SER A 240 -0.96 -21.27 13.61
N CYS A 241 0.36 -21.13 13.46
CA CYS A 241 1.32 -22.24 13.57
C CYS A 241 1.29 -22.97 14.93
N CYS A 242 0.28 -22.71 15.77
CA CYS A 242 0.09 -23.22 17.12
C CYS A 242 -1.27 -23.92 17.34
N ASP A 243 -2.05 -24.25 16.30
CA ASP A 243 -3.21 -25.16 16.42
C ASP A 243 -2.89 -26.60 15.99
#